data_AF-A0A652JT68-F1
#
_entry.id   AF-A0A652JT68-F1
#
_cell.length_a   1.000
_cell.length_b   1.000
_cell.length_c   1.000
_cell.angle_alpha   90.00
_cell.angle_beta   90.00
_cell.angle_gamma   90.00
#
_symmetry.space_group_name_H-M   'P 1'
#
loop_
_entity.id
_entity.type
_entity.pdbx_description
1 polymer ?
#
loop_
_entity_poly.entity_id
_entity_poly.type
_entity_poly.pdbx_seq_one_letter_code
_entity_poly.pdbx_strand_id
1 'polypeptide(L)'
;MIPSRVRPRVRAGARATAVACALLCLGQAAVTTAGAAPRPASGTPVTTRAALDPALTAGRGAAVAFDEQEAENARSTGTVIGPDRTPYTLASEASGRKAVRLVPGQYVEFTLPRAANALTVRYSIPDAPGGGGITAPLDVSVDGRDRRTMTLTSQYSWLYNQYPFTNDPGAGLLHPDWWLAECSCVPAATTPVPE
;
A
#
# COMPACT_ATOMS: atom_id res chain seq x y z
N MET A 1 -41.24 24.12 52.42
CA MET A 1 -42.61 24.00 52.96
C MET A 1 -43.58 24.35 51.84
N ILE A 2 -44.67 23.60 51.63
CA ILE A 2 -45.53 23.72 50.43
C ILE A 2 -46.94 24.22 50.80
N PRO A 3 -47.42 25.28 50.16
CA PRO A 3 -48.80 25.41 49.68
C PRO A 3 -48.83 25.18 48.14
N SER A 4 -49.72 24.39 47.51
CA SER A 4 -51.18 24.24 47.63
C SER A 4 -51.95 25.44 47.04
N ARG A 5 -53.01 25.29 46.23
CA ARG A 5 -53.71 24.08 45.70
C ARG A 5 -54.71 24.48 44.58
N VAL A 6 -55.10 23.52 43.72
CA VAL A 6 -56.44 23.37 43.08
C VAL A 6 -56.93 24.38 41.99
N ARG A 7 -57.03 23.87 40.74
CA ARG A 7 -58.16 23.82 39.74
C ARG A 7 -59.40 24.73 39.97
N PRO A 8 -60.22 25.14 38.96
CA PRO A 8 -60.66 24.39 37.74
C PRO A 8 -60.88 25.31 36.48
N ARG A 9 -61.73 25.11 35.44
CA ARG A 9 -62.69 24.07 34.97
C ARG A 9 -62.97 24.17 33.44
N VAL A 10 -63.01 23.02 32.73
CA VAL A 10 -63.86 22.63 31.56
C VAL A 10 -64.26 23.65 30.46
N ARG A 11 -63.96 23.29 29.19
CA ARG A 11 -64.90 23.06 28.04
C ARG A 11 -64.14 22.19 27.01
N ALA A 12 -64.60 21.02 26.57
CA ALA A 12 -65.88 20.63 25.92
C ALA A 12 -65.95 21.06 24.45
N GLY A 13 -65.62 20.12 23.55
CA GLY A 13 -65.76 20.19 22.09
C GLY A 13 -65.68 18.76 21.54
N ALA A 14 -66.61 18.36 20.66
CA ALA A 14 -66.85 16.94 20.38
C ALA A 14 -66.93 16.65 18.87
N ARG A 15 -66.40 15.46 18.50
CA ARG A 15 -66.70 14.66 17.30
C ARG A 15 -66.63 15.37 15.93
N ALA A 16 -65.61 15.00 15.16
CA ALA A 16 -65.73 14.85 13.71
C ALA A 16 -65.19 13.47 13.32
N THR A 17 -65.97 12.69 12.56
CA THR A 17 -65.56 11.38 12.04
C THR A 17 -64.76 11.55 10.75
N ALA A 18 -63.53 11.02 10.69
CA ALA A 18 -62.74 10.94 9.46
C ALA A 18 -62.80 9.53 8.86
N VAL A 19 -62.91 9.44 7.54
CA VAL A 19 -63.11 8.19 6.80
C VAL A 19 -61.78 7.43 6.64
N ALA A 20 -61.84 6.09 6.76
CA ALA A 20 -60.71 5.23 6.48
C ALA A 20 -60.53 5.00 4.97
N CYS A 21 -59.44 5.53 4.39
CA CYS A 21 -58.98 5.17 3.05
C CYS A 21 -57.69 4.35 3.15
N ALA A 22 -57.81 3.02 3.04
CA ALA A 22 -56.66 2.12 3.03
C ALA A 22 -56.03 2.05 1.63
N LEU A 23 -54.98 2.83 1.40
CA LEU A 23 -54.19 2.77 0.17
C LEU A 23 -53.04 1.76 0.32
N LEU A 24 -53.21 0.57 -0.27
CA LEU A 24 -52.13 -0.42 -0.36
C LEU A 24 -51.13 -0.02 -1.47
N CYS A 25 -50.16 0.82 -1.12
CA CYS A 25 -49.03 1.12 -1.98
C CYS A 25 -48.06 -0.07 -2.04
N LEU A 26 -48.30 -1.00 -2.97
CA LEU A 26 -47.36 -2.06 -3.38
C LEU A 26 -46.16 -1.47 -4.14
N GLY A 27 -45.35 -0.68 -3.43
CA GLY A 27 -44.09 -0.14 -3.94
C GLY A 27 -43.08 -1.27 -4.13
N GLN A 28 -42.83 -1.64 -5.38
CA GLN A 28 -41.81 -2.65 -5.70
C GLN A 28 -40.43 -2.12 -5.30
N ALA A 29 -39.75 -2.85 -4.41
CA ALA A 29 -38.34 -2.59 -4.10
C ALA A 29 -37.49 -2.99 -5.31
N ALA A 30 -37.26 -2.05 -6.22
CA ALA A 30 -36.34 -2.22 -7.34
C ALA A 30 -34.91 -2.39 -6.78
N VAL A 31 -34.48 -3.65 -6.64
CA VAL A 31 -33.11 -3.99 -6.27
C VAL A 31 -32.19 -3.60 -7.43
N THR A 32 -31.72 -2.36 -7.41
CA THR A 32 -30.63 -1.90 -8.27
C THR A 32 -29.36 -2.62 -7.86
N THR A 33 -29.09 -3.75 -8.50
CA THR A 33 -27.78 -4.39 -8.46
C THR A 33 -26.77 -3.39 -9.00
N ALA A 34 -25.95 -2.83 -8.10
CA ALA A 34 -24.87 -1.93 -8.46
C ALA A 34 -23.80 -2.73 -9.21
N GLY A 35 -24.01 -2.93 -10.51
CA GLY A 35 -23.06 -3.57 -11.40
C GLY A 35 -21.74 -2.83 -11.33
N ALA A 36 -20.67 -3.52 -10.89
CA ALA A 36 -19.35 -2.93 -10.84
C ALA A 36 -18.99 -2.38 -12.22
N ALA A 37 -18.61 -1.10 -12.27
CA ALA A 37 -18.26 -0.44 -13.52
C ALA A 37 -17.16 -1.23 -14.25
N PRO A 38 -17.23 -1.40 -15.59
CA PRO A 38 -16.24 -2.15 -16.34
C PRO A 38 -14.83 -1.68 -16.01
N ARG A 39 -14.00 -2.58 -15.44
CA ARG A 39 -12.60 -2.29 -15.18
C ARG A 39 -11.92 -2.03 -16.54
N PRO A 40 -11.14 -0.95 -16.71
CA PRO A 40 -10.37 -0.76 -17.94
C PRO A 40 -9.45 -1.97 -18.15
N ALA A 41 -9.30 -2.41 -19.41
CA ALA A 41 -8.54 -3.60 -19.73
C ALA A 41 -7.09 -3.51 -19.21
N SER A 42 -6.65 -4.55 -18.51
CA SER A 42 -5.29 -4.65 -18.00
C SER A 42 -4.29 -4.72 -19.16
N GLY A 43 -3.14 -4.04 -19.02
CA GLY A 43 -2.13 -3.98 -20.07
C GLY A 43 -1.46 -5.34 -20.33
N THR A 44 -0.78 -5.47 -21.47
CA THR A 44 0.07 -6.63 -21.78
C THR A 44 1.09 -6.84 -20.64
N PRO A 45 1.25 -8.06 -20.10
CA PRO A 45 2.23 -8.33 -19.05
C PRO A 45 3.66 -8.11 -19.56
N VAL A 46 4.51 -7.48 -18.75
CA VAL A 46 5.90 -7.14 -19.09
C VAL A 46 6.83 -7.92 -18.16
N THR A 47 7.35 -9.05 -18.65
CA THR A 47 8.30 -9.88 -17.93
C THR A 47 9.74 -9.45 -18.19
N THR A 48 10.61 -9.60 -17.19
CA THR A 48 12.01 -9.14 -17.20
C THR A 48 12.94 -10.18 -16.55
N ARG A 49 14.24 -9.86 -16.48
CA ARG A 49 15.26 -10.60 -15.72
C ARG A 49 16.22 -9.63 -15.04
N ALA A 50 16.10 -9.44 -13.74
CA ALA A 50 16.68 -8.31 -13.00
C ALA A 50 16.39 -6.95 -13.68
N ALA A 51 15.12 -6.69 -14.00
CA ALA A 51 14.62 -5.59 -14.83
C ALA A 51 15.17 -5.49 -16.28
N LEU A 52 16.01 -6.42 -16.73
CA LEU A 52 16.49 -6.44 -18.12
C LEU A 52 15.44 -7.08 -19.04
N ASP A 53 15.44 -6.65 -20.30
CA ASP A 53 14.73 -7.34 -21.38
C ASP A 53 15.21 -8.80 -21.46
N PRO A 54 14.31 -9.81 -21.41
CA PRO A 54 14.68 -11.21 -21.50
C PRO A 54 15.57 -11.56 -22.70
N ALA A 55 15.40 -10.88 -23.85
CA ALA A 55 16.22 -11.09 -25.05
C ALA A 55 17.70 -10.73 -24.83
N LEU A 56 18.00 -9.72 -24.01
CA LEU A 56 19.38 -9.35 -23.65
C LEU A 56 20.03 -10.35 -22.68
N THR A 57 19.21 -11.21 -22.04
CA THR A 57 19.64 -12.27 -21.11
C THR A 57 19.56 -13.67 -21.71
N ALA A 58 19.25 -13.81 -23.00
CA ALA A 58 19.13 -15.10 -23.67
C ALA A 58 20.40 -15.96 -23.50
N GLY A 59 20.23 -17.18 -22.96
CA GLY A 59 21.33 -18.10 -22.66
C GLY A 59 22.22 -17.70 -21.49
N ARG A 60 21.82 -16.75 -20.64
CA ARG A 60 22.60 -16.24 -19.50
C ARG A 60 21.81 -16.31 -18.19
N GLY A 61 22.53 -16.38 -17.06
CA GLY A 61 21.93 -16.43 -15.73
C GLY A 61 21.25 -17.76 -15.41
N ALA A 62 20.41 -17.78 -14.38
CA ALA A 62 19.72 -18.97 -13.94
C ALA A 62 18.44 -19.28 -14.75
N ALA A 63 18.17 -20.57 -14.94
CA ALA A 63 16.83 -21.06 -15.26
C ALA A 63 15.99 -21.07 -13.97
N VAL A 64 14.87 -20.37 -13.98
CA VAL A 64 13.97 -20.20 -12.82
C VAL A 64 12.52 -20.50 -13.21
N ALA A 65 11.71 -20.92 -12.24
CA ALA A 65 10.31 -21.32 -12.47
C ALA A 65 9.29 -20.16 -12.29
N PHE A 66 9.75 -18.99 -11.87
CA PHE A 66 8.94 -17.77 -11.71
C PHE A 66 9.16 -16.79 -12.87
N ASP A 67 8.18 -15.92 -13.12
CA ASP A 67 8.34 -14.75 -13.97
C ASP A 67 8.50 -13.51 -13.09
N GLU A 68 9.35 -12.57 -13.51
CA GLU A 68 9.64 -11.33 -12.80
C GLU A 68 8.99 -10.16 -13.55
N GLN A 69 8.20 -9.33 -12.86
CA GLN A 69 7.55 -8.15 -13.42
C GLN A 69 7.84 -6.94 -12.54
N GLU A 70 8.34 -5.86 -13.13
CA GLU A 70 8.71 -4.65 -12.40
C GLU A 70 7.51 -3.72 -12.18
N ALA A 71 7.42 -3.13 -10.99
CA ALA A 71 6.23 -2.41 -10.53
C ALA A 71 5.92 -1.16 -11.37
N GLU A 72 6.94 -0.47 -11.87
CA GLU A 72 6.80 0.74 -12.69
C GLU A 72 6.50 0.46 -14.17
N ASN A 73 6.59 -0.81 -14.61
CA ASN A 73 6.10 -1.25 -15.92
C ASN A 73 4.61 -1.65 -15.86
N ALA A 74 4.03 -1.75 -14.65
CA ALA A 74 2.67 -2.18 -14.40
C ALA A 74 1.70 -0.99 -14.20
N ARG A 75 0.38 -1.25 -14.22
CA ARG A 75 -0.63 -0.19 -14.03
C ARG A 75 -0.65 0.22 -12.56
N SER A 76 -0.57 1.51 -12.24
CA SER A 76 -0.53 1.95 -10.84
C SER A 76 -1.31 3.26 -10.59
N THR A 77 -1.71 3.45 -9.33
CA THR A 77 -2.17 4.73 -8.77
C THR A 77 -1.16 5.35 -7.81
N GLY A 78 0.00 4.72 -7.62
CA GLY A 78 1.15 5.21 -6.85
C GLY A 78 2.08 6.11 -7.65
N THR A 79 3.18 6.51 -7.02
CA THR A 79 4.21 7.35 -7.62
C THR A 79 5.40 6.51 -8.06
N VAL A 80 5.69 6.48 -9.37
CA VAL A 80 6.95 5.92 -9.87
C VAL A 80 8.13 6.79 -9.39
N ILE A 81 9.17 6.16 -8.86
CA ILE A 81 10.42 6.79 -8.45
C ILE A 81 11.61 6.22 -9.25
N GLY A 82 12.64 7.03 -9.45
CA GLY A 82 13.80 6.70 -10.28
C GLY A 82 13.61 6.99 -11.78
N PRO A 83 14.56 6.58 -12.65
CA PRO A 83 15.77 5.81 -12.31
C PRO A 83 16.81 6.64 -11.57
N ASP A 84 17.41 6.07 -10.51
CA ASP A 84 18.45 6.73 -9.70
C ASP A 84 19.70 5.85 -9.51
N ARG A 85 20.85 6.47 -9.26
CA ARG A 85 22.11 5.80 -8.84
C ARG A 85 22.78 6.47 -7.65
N THR A 86 22.16 7.48 -7.05
CA THR A 86 22.56 8.07 -5.77
C THR A 86 22.50 6.99 -4.69
N PRO A 87 23.59 6.66 -3.98
CA PRO A 87 23.57 5.64 -2.94
C PRO A 87 22.54 5.91 -1.83
N TYR A 88 22.07 4.86 -1.19
CA TYR A 88 21.12 4.89 -0.06
C TYR A 88 19.73 5.50 -0.38
N THR A 89 19.33 5.54 -1.66
CA THR A 89 17.96 5.91 -2.06
C THR A 89 17.15 4.68 -2.43
N LEU A 90 15.84 4.69 -2.08
CA LEU A 90 14.93 3.58 -2.40
C LEU A 90 14.89 3.24 -3.90
N ALA A 91 15.08 4.24 -4.77
CA ALA A 91 15.15 4.03 -6.21
C ALA A 91 16.48 3.38 -6.63
N SER A 92 17.63 3.82 -6.08
CA SER A 92 18.92 3.23 -6.45
C SER A 92 19.07 1.78 -6.00
N GLU A 93 18.41 1.37 -4.91
CA GLU A 93 18.41 -0.01 -4.44
C GLU A 93 17.28 -0.88 -5.04
N ALA A 94 16.41 -0.30 -5.87
CA ALA A 94 15.37 -1.04 -6.57
C ALA A 94 15.90 -1.80 -7.80
N SER A 95 15.16 -2.83 -8.22
CA SER A 95 15.41 -3.47 -9.51
C SER A 95 15.15 -2.46 -10.63
N GLY A 96 15.89 -2.52 -11.74
CA GLY A 96 15.82 -1.50 -12.80
C GLY A 96 16.17 -0.07 -12.36
N ARG A 97 16.62 0.10 -11.10
CA ARG A 97 16.78 1.37 -10.38
C ARG A 97 15.50 2.20 -10.24
N LYS A 98 14.33 1.56 -10.32
CA LYS A 98 13.01 2.20 -10.28
C LYS A 98 12.06 1.40 -9.38
N ALA A 99 11.06 2.07 -8.82
CA ALA A 99 10.01 1.43 -8.03
C ALA A 99 8.72 2.24 -8.09
N VAL A 100 7.64 1.70 -7.53
CA VAL A 100 6.42 2.47 -7.19
C VAL A 100 6.37 2.66 -5.68
N ARG A 101 6.33 3.91 -5.22
CA ARG A 101 5.98 4.25 -3.84
C ARG A 101 4.45 4.34 -3.71
N LEU A 102 3.90 3.67 -2.69
CA LEU A 102 2.48 3.62 -2.38
C LEU A 102 2.19 4.30 -1.03
N VAL A 103 1.13 5.09 -0.96
CA VAL A 103 0.46 5.50 0.28
C VAL A 103 -0.85 4.72 0.45
N PRO A 104 -1.47 4.66 1.65
CA PRO A 104 -2.69 3.88 1.89
C PRO A 104 -3.80 4.16 0.87
N GLY A 105 -4.32 3.09 0.25
CA GLY A 105 -5.35 3.15 -0.79
C GLY A 105 -4.83 3.19 -2.24
N GLN A 106 -3.53 3.42 -2.46
CA GLN A 106 -2.90 3.23 -3.77
C GLN A 106 -2.59 1.74 -4.04
N TYR A 107 -2.38 1.38 -5.30
CA TYR A 107 -2.04 0.02 -5.72
C TYR A 107 -1.11 -0.03 -6.94
N VAL A 108 -0.48 -1.18 -7.13
CA VAL A 108 0.07 -1.64 -8.42
C VAL A 108 -0.76 -2.83 -8.89
N GLU A 109 -1.05 -2.90 -10.17
CA GLU A 109 -1.85 -3.93 -10.83
C GLU A 109 -1.03 -4.59 -11.94
N PHE A 110 -0.69 -5.85 -11.73
CA PHE A 110 0.02 -6.69 -12.68
C PHE A 110 -0.97 -7.59 -13.43
N THR A 111 -0.85 -7.66 -14.75
CA THR A 111 -1.40 -8.79 -15.53
C THR A 111 -0.48 -9.98 -15.34
N LEU A 112 -1.01 -11.20 -15.19
CA LEU A 112 -0.15 -12.40 -15.13
C LEU A 112 0.14 -12.93 -16.55
N PRO A 113 1.39 -13.27 -16.91
CA PRO A 113 1.74 -13.84 -18.22
C PRO A 113 1.24 -15.29 -18.40
N ARG A 114 0.99 -15.99 -17.30
CA ARG A 114 0.44 -17.35 -17.24
C ARG A 114 -0.18 -17.58 -15.85
N ALA A 115 -0.87 -18.71 -15.66
CA ALA A 115 -1.40 -19.09 -14.35
C ALA A 115 -0.27 -19.21 -13.31
N ALA A 116 -0.51 -18.63 -12.13
CA ALA A 116 0.39 -18.68 -10.98
C ALA A 116 -0.40 -18.93 -9.68
N ASN A 117 0.22 -19.58 -8.70
CA ASN A 117 -0.38 -19.93 -7.40
C ASN A 117 0.45 -19.43 -6.19
N ALA A 118 1.56 -18.75 -6.45
CA ALA A 118 2.46 -18.17 -5.47
C ALA A 118 2.95 -16.80 -5.98
N LEU A 119 3.35 -15.93 -5.04
CA LEU A 119 3.86 -14.59 -5.32
C LEU A 119 4.99 -14.28 -4.34
N THR A 120 6.08 -13.72 -4.86
CA THR A 120 7.13 -13.07 -4.06
C THR A 120 7.08 -11.58 -4.38
N VAL A 121 7.01 -10.73 -3.35
CA VAL A 121 7.08 -9.28 -3.51
C VAL A 121 8.42 -8.81 -2.95
N ARG A 122 9.20 -8.07 -3.75
CA ARG A 122 10.31 -7.27 -3.21
C ARG A 122 9.76 -5.89 -2.86
N TYR A 123 9.96 -5.47 -1.62
CA TYR A 123 9.40 -4.24 -1.06
C TYR A 123 10.44 -3.55 -0.16
N SER A 124 10.13 -2.31 0.23
CA SER A 124 10.71 -1.65 1.40
C SER A 124 9.59 -0.99 2.19
N ILE A 125 9.73 -0.95 3.50
CA ILE A 125 8.92 -0.18 4.45
C ILE A 125 9.88 0.46 5.46
N PRO A 126 9.53 1.58 6.13
CA PRO A 126 10.38 2.23 7.13
C PRO A 126 10.84 1.28 8.24
N ASP A 127 11.95 1.60 8.92
CA ASP A 127 12.32 0.95 10.18
C ASP A 127 11.55 1.54 11.36
N ALA A 128 11.64 0.92 12.53
CA ALA A 128 11.31 1.56 13.80
C ALA A 128 12.34 2.65 14.13
N PRO A 129 11.98 3.73 14.85
CA PRO A 129 12.92 4.82 15.18
C PRO A 129 14.15 4.42 16.03
N GLY A 130 14.15 3.23 16.63
CA GLY A 130 15.29 2.65 17.36
C GLY A 130 15.85 1.38 16.71
N GLY A 131 15.54 1.15 15.43
CA GLY A 131 15.94 -0.06 14.70
C GLY A 131 15.10 -1.30 15.05
N GLY A 132 15.39 -2.42 14.37
CA GLY A 132 14.83 -3.74 14.66
C GLY A 132 13.52 -4.08 13.94
N GLY A 133 13.00 -3.18 13.12
CA GLY A 133 11.85 -3.39 12.23
C GLY A 133 10.48 -2.99 12.80
N ILE A 134 9.58 -2.66 11.87
CA ILE A 134 8.13 -2.66 12.07
C ILE A 134 7.50 -3.73 11.16
N THR A 135 6.20 -3.97 11.34
CA THR A 135 5.38 -4.71 10.36
C THR A 135 4.32 -3.81 9.73
N ALA A 136 3.97 -4.10 8.47
CA ALA A 136 2.94 -3.34 7.74
C ALA A 136 2.06 -4.29 6.90
N PRO A 137 0.74 -4.01 6.77
CA PRO A 137 -0.14 -4.80 5.91
C PRO A 137 -0.04 -4.38 4.44
N LEU A 138 0.03 -5.36 3.53
CA LEU A 138 -0.15 -5.17 2.10
C LEU A 138 -1.29 -6.06 1.60
N ASP A 139 -2.39 -5.45 1.14
CA ASP A 139 -3.52 -6.18 0.58
C ASP A 139 -3.26 -6.62 -0.87
N VAL A 140 -3.18 -7.93 -1.08
CA VAL A 140 -3.14 -8.57 -2.41
C VAL A 140 -4.54 -9.01 -2.79
N SER A 141 -4.95 -8.80 -4.05
CA SER A 141 -6.26 -9.21 -4.58
C SER A 141 -6.13 -9.68 -6.03
N VAL A 142 -7.04 -10.56 -6.47
CA VAL A 142 -7.08 -11.11 -7.84
C VAL A 142 -8.35 -10.59 -8.51
N ASP A 143 -8.23 -9.93 -9.66
CA ASP A 143 -9.35 -9.29 -10.39
C ASP A 143 -10.19 -8.31 -9.53
N GLY A 144 -9.59 -7.74 -8.48
CA GLY A 144 -10.28 -6.90 -7.48
C GLY A 144 -11.11 -7.67 -6.45
N ARG A 145 -10.96 -9.00 -6.38
CA ARG A 145 -11.65 -9.94 -5.49
C ARG A 145 -10.63 -10.70 -4.62
N ASP A 146 -11.12 -11.60 -3.77
CA ASP A 146 -10.33 -12.60 -3.02
C ASP A 146 -9.11 -12.01 -2.28
N ARG A 147 -9.35 -10.88 -1.60
CA ARG A 147 -8.33 -10.14 -0.85
C ARG A 147 -7.67 -11.01 0.21
N ARG A 148 -6.33 -11.01 0.23
CA ARG A 148 -5.49 -11.55 1.30
C ARG A 148 -4.46 -10.51 1.71
N THR A 149 -4.33 -10.27 3.01
CA THR A 149 -3.32 -9.34 3.53
C THR A 149 -2.01 -10.09 3.77
N MET A 150 -0.93 -9.60 3.16
CA MET A 150 0.45 -10.02 3.43
C MET A 150 1.03 -9.13 4.54
N THR A 151 1.62 -9.73 5.57
CA THR A 151 2.36 -8.99 6.60
C THR A 151 3.80 -8.78 6.13
N LEU A 152 4.14 -7.52 5.82
CA LEU A 152 5.50 -7.08 5.52
C LEU A 152 6.29 -6.87 6.82
N THR A 153 7.63 -6.92 6.75
CA THR A 153 8.54 -6.60 7.88
C THR A 153 9.80 -5.90 7.40
N SER A 154 10.29 -4.92 8.17
CA SER A 154 11.58 -4.23 7.93
C SER A 154 12.74 -4.76 8.78
N GLN A 155 12.49 -5.75 9.65
CA GLN A 155 13.44 -6.32 10.62
C GLN A 155 14.81 -6.76 10.04
N TYR A 156 14.86 -7.07 8.75
CA TYR A 156 16.04 -7.58 8.04
C TYR A 156 16.48 -6.67 6.87
N SER A 157 15.92 -5.46 6.79
CA SER A 157 16.00 -4.60 5.60
C SER A 157 16.89 -3.37 5.78
N TRP A 158 17.04 -2.88 7.00
CA TRP A 158 17.79 -1.66 7.29
C TRP A 158 19.13 -1.97 7.93
N LEU A 159 20.16 -1.31 7.41
CA LEU A 159 21.53 -1.34 7.90
C LEU A 159 22.03 0.10 7.98
N TYR A 160 22.71 0.41 9.06
CA TYR A 160 23.16 1.75 9.42
C TYR A 160 24.68 1.77 9.58
N ASN A 161 25.23 2.99 9.56
CA ASN A 161 26.66 3.26 9.67
C ASN A 161 27.49 2.65 8.51
N GLN A 162 28.81 2.58 8.67
CA GLN A 162 29.73 1.98 7.70
C GLN A 162 29.93 0.48 7.95
N TYR A 163 30.60 -0.21 7.03
CA TYR A 163 30.97 -1.62 7.23
C TYR A 163 32.02 -1.77 8.36
N PRO A 164 31.87 -2.75 9.28
CA PRO A 164 30.78 -3.71 9.40
C PRO A 164 29.49 -3.06 9.94
N PHE A 165 28.42 -3.18 9.16
CA PHE A 165 27.16 -2.48 9.39
C PHE A 165 26.47 -2.89 10.70
N THR A 166 25.69 -1.96 11.26
CA THR A 166 24.86 -2.18 12.45
C THR A 166 23.37 -2.06 12.12
N ASN A 167 22.51 -2.62 12.96
CA ASN A 167 21.05 -2.47 12.89
C ASN A 167 20.49 -1.45 13.91
N ASP A 168 21.38 -0.68 14.57
CA ASP A 168 21.04 0.43 15.46
C ASP A 168 21.20 1.78 14.71
N PRO A 169 20.12 2.54 14.45
CA PRO A 169 20.19 3.85 13.82
C PRO A 169 20.82 4.94 14.71
N GLY A 170 20.94 4.71 16.02
CA GLY A 170 21.59 5.62 16.96
C GLY A 170 23.10 5.41 17.10
N ALA A 171 23.67 4.38 16.46
CA ALA A 171 25.06 4.00 16.61
C ALA A 171 26.04 5.00 15.94
N GLY A 172 27.00 5.49 16.74
CA GLY A 172 28.17 6.22 16.23
C GLY A 172 29.11 5.33 15.41
N LEU A 173 30.05 5.94 14.68
CA LEU A 173 31.06 5.20 13.89
C LEU A 173 31.81 4.19 14.75
N LEU A 174 31.89 2.93 14.30
CA LEU A 174 32.62 1.86 15.02
C LEU A 174 34.12 2.17 15.13
N HIS A 175 34.68 2.79 14.09
CA HIS A 175 36.07 3.22 14.00
C HIS A 175 36.15 4.69 13.51
N PRO A 176 35.94 5.68 14.40
CA PRO A 176 35.91 7.10 14.05
C PRO A 176 37.30 7.68 13.68
N ASP A 177 38.36 6.90 13.91
CA ASP A 177 39.76 7.20 13.64
C ASP A 177 40.25 6.68 12.27
N TRP A 178 39.45 5.87 11.58
CA TRP A 178 39.83 5.28 10.28
C TRP A 178 39.64 6.27 9.12
N TRP A 179 40.39 6.05 8.03
CA TRP A 179 40.17 6.80 6.79
C TRP A 179 38.90 6.31 6.10
N LEU A 180 37.94 7.22 5.90
CA LEU A 180 36.66 6.90 5.30
C LEU A 180 36.78 6.96 3.76
N ALA A 181 36.48 5.86 3.09
CA ALA A 181 36.45 5.78 1.63
C ALA A 181 35.19 6.46 1.04
N GLU A 182 34.12 6.52 1.83
CA GLU A 182 32.92 7.30 1.56
C GLU A 182 33.12 8.74 2.05
N CYS A 183 32.66 9.73 1.28
CA CYS A 183 32.76 11.13 1.70
C CYS A 183 32.03 11.36 3.04
N SER A 184 32.51 12.29 3.86
CA SER A 184 31.93 12.63 5.18
C SER A 184 30.51 13.23 5.16
N CYS A 185 29.85 13.20 4.00
CA CYS A 185 28.42 13.44 3.81
C CYS A 185 27.61 12.12 3.63
N VAL A 186 28.15 10.98 4.08
CA VAL A 186 27.51 9.65 4.02
C VAL A 186 27.18 9.12 5.44
N PRO A 187 25.97 8.55 5.68
CA PRO A 187 24.81 8.58 4.79
C PRO A 187 24.39 10.02 4.51
N ALA A 188 23.78 10.25 3.34
CA ALA A 188 23.37 11.58 2.92
C ALA A 188 22.48 12.21 4.00
N ALA A 189 22.98 13.27 4.65
CA ALA A 189 22.24 14.06 5.62
C ALA A 189 21.19 14.92 4.89
N THR A 190 20.25 14.26 4.22
CA THR A 190 19.17 14.92 3.49
C THR A 190 18.34 15.70 4.48
N THR A 191 18.03 16.94 4.13
CA THR A 191 17.06 17.76 4.85
C THR A 191 15.90 18.01 3.88
N PRO A 192 14.71 17.45 4.12
CA PRO A 192 14.32 16.60 5.25
C PRO A 192 14.93 15.18 5.20
N VAL A 193 14.85 14.47 6.33
CA VAL A 193 15.06 13.01 6.42
C VAL A 193 14.09 12.31 5.45
N PRO A 194 14.47 11.20 4.79
CA PRO A 194 13.58 10.52 3.85
C PRO A 194 12.33 9.92 4.54
N GLU A 195 11.18 10.08 3.89
CA GLU A 195 9.86 9.49 4.26
C GLU A 195 9.59 8.14 3.56
#